data_AF-A0A0F9L658-F1
#
_entry.id   AF-A0A0F9L658-F1
#
_cell.length_a   1.000
_cell.length_b   1.000
_cell.length_c   1.000
_cell.angle_alpha   90.00
_cell.angle_beta   90.00
_cell.angle_gamma   90.00
#
_symmetry.space_group_name_H-M   'P 1'
#
loop_
_entity.id
_entity.type
_entity.pdbx_description
1 polymer ?
#
loop_
_entity_poly.entity_id
_entity_poly.type
_entity_poly.pdbx_seq_one_letter_code
_entity_poly.pdbx_strand_id
1 'polypeptide(L)'
;MPEDLSSFNLLGISTADKQTKTISSGDITPTEKFVIVAAQAGTTDDLDGIVTTGIDAPGDADGAELWLMADSGDTITIRHNRNAAATKNILTASGSSLAMSGNMLVRVVYNIALDTNGAWVVEDAVGSLYLLATGGRAGSTSQAQDFGSTGIKADAIAESTPAAGVTIDSVLLKDGFVGMAEISTPSTPSANNLRIFPRANGSNIELIALSSTGAECVICTLANGAAPANILTLNWIE
;
A
#
# COMPACT_ATOMS: atom_id res chain seq x y z
N MET A 1 -25.66 -17.78 1.66
CA MET A 1 -25.57 -16.36 1.23
C MET A 1 -24.16 -15.93 1.56
N PRO A 2 -23.42 -15.23 0.69
CA PRO A 2 -22.13 -14.66 1.11
C PRO A 2 -22.43 -13.60 2.16
N GLU A 3 -21.88 -13.79 3.36
CA GLU A 3 -22.05 -12.82 4.44
C GLU A 3 -21.29 -11.54 4.08
N ASP A 4 -21.93 -10.40 4.31
CA ASP A 4 -21.39 -9.09 3.97
C ASP A 4 -20.23 -8.77 4.93
N LEU A 5 -19.00 -9.03 4.47
CA LEU A 5 -17.77 -8.76 5.24
C LEU A 5 -17.40 -7.26 5.28
N SER A 6 -18.20 -6.36 4.70
CA SER A 6 -17.89 -4.92 4.61
C SER A 6 -18.10 -4.14 5.92
N SER A 7 -18.68 -4.75 6.96
CA SER A 7 -18.89 -4.10 8.26
C SER A 7 -17.79 -4.38 9.29
N PHE A 8 -16.63 -4.94 8.89
CA PHE A 8 -15.54 -5.21 9.83
C PHE A 8 -14.86 -3.91 10.28
N ASN A 9 -15.33 -3.37 11.40
CA ASN A 9 -14.69 -2.23 12.07
C ASN A 9 -13.59 -2.75 12.98
N LEU A 10 -12.32 -2.64 12.56
CA LEU A 10 -11.18 -2.91 13.44
C LEU A 10 -11.20 -2.01 14.70
N LEU A 11 -11.88 -0.86 14.66
CA LEU A 11 -12.11 0.03 15.82
C LEU A 11 -13.19 -0.48 16.79
N GLY A 12 -13.89 -1.56 16.44
CA GLY A 12 -14.90 -2.21 17.29
C GLY A 12 -14.31 -3.27 18.23
N ILE A 13 -13.06 -3.69 18.03
CA ILE A 13 -12.34 -4.57 18.97
C ILE A 13 -11.89 -3.70 20.13
N SER A 14 -12.58 -3.82 21.26
CA SER A 14 -12.19 -3.11 22.46
C SER A 14 -10.97 -3.80 23.08
N THR A 15 -10.17 -3.08 23.86
CA THR A 15 -9.08 -3.69 24.64
C THR A 15 -9.57 -4.70 25.68
N ALA A 16 -10.88 -4.75 25.97
CA ALA A 16 -11.48 -5.74 26.85
C ALA A 16 -11.63 -7.12 26.18
N ASP A 17 -11.68 -7.18 24.85
CA ASP A 17 -11.79 -8.42 24.06
C ASP A 17 -10.41 -9.03 23.74
N LYS A 18 -9.36 -8.54 24.41
CA LYS A 18 -7.97 -8.93 24.21
C LYS A 18 -7.54 -9.92 25.31
N GLN A 19 -6.97 -11.03 24.86
CA GLN A 19 -6.35 -12.02 25.72
C GLN A 19 -4.93 -12.31 25.24
N THR A 20 -3.98 -12.46 26.16
CA THR A 20 -2.68 -13.07 25.84
C THR A 20 -2.71 -14.55 26.18
N LYS A 21 -2.33 -15.42 25.24
CA LYS A 21 -2.18 -16.86 25.43
C LYS A 21 -0.77 -17.29 25.08
N THR A 22 -0.09 -17.87 26.06
CA THR A 22 1.17 -18.59 25.83
C THR A 22 0.86 -19.95 25.21
N ILE A 23 1.59 -20.30 24.15
CA ILE A 23 1.51 -21.62 23.53
C ILE A 23 1.87 -22.69 24.58
N SER A 24 1.11 -23.78 24.58
CA SER A 24 1.39 -24.93 25.43
C SER A 24 1.26 -26.20 24.60
N SER A 25 2.37 -26.94 24.47
CA SER A 25 2.41 -28.17 23.66
C SER A 25 1.97 -27.96 22.20
N GLY A 26 2.24 -26.77 21.65
CA GLY A 26 1.86 -26.39 20.28
C GLY A 26 0.44 -25.81 20.15
N ASP A 27 -0.36 -25.74 21.21
CA ASP A 27 -1.74 -25.24 21.11
C ASP A 27 -2.00 -23.97 21.93
N ILE A 28 -3.09 -23.28 21.59
CA ILE A 28 -3.75 -22.27 22.45
C ILE A 28 -5.21 -22.64 22.71
N THR A 29 -5.75 -22.20 23.84
CA THR A 29 -7.18 -22.32 24.20
C THR A 29 -7.77 -20.93 24.42
N PRO A 30 -8.15 -20.22 23.36
CA PRO A 30 -8.66 -18.86 23.45
C PRO A 30 -10.05 -18.83 24.05
N THR A 31 -10.36 -17.76 24.79
CA THR A 31 -11.71 -17.46 25.30
C THR A 31 -12.24 -16.12 24.80
N GLU A 32 -11.39 -15.36 24.11
CA GLU A 32 -11.70 -14.05 23.56
C GLU A 32 -11.41 -14.04 22.06
N LYS A 33 -12.04 -13.12 21.33
CA LYS A 33 -11.89 -13.01 19.86
C LYS A 33 -10.53 -12.44 19.44
N PHE A 34 -9.90 -11.59 20.25
CA PHE A 34 -8.57 -11.06 19.95
C PHE A 34 -7.51 -11.69 20.85
N VAL A 35 -6.57 -12.42 20.24
CA VAL A 35 -5.58 -13.21 20.95
C VAL A 35 -4.17 -12.76 20.58
N ILE A 36 -3.41 -12.33 21.59
CA ILE A 36 -1.95 -12.22 21.51
C ILE A 36 -1.35 -13.57 21.83
N VAL A 37 -0.67 -14.17 20.85
CA VAL A 37 -0.02 -15.47 20.97
C VAL A 37 1.42 -15.26 21.39
N ALA A 38 1.76 -15.70 22.61
CA ALA A 38 3.11 -15.64 23.16
C ALA A 38 3.81 -16.99 23.01
N ALA A 39 5.12 -16.97 22.77
CA ALA A 39 5.94 -18.18 22.71
C ALA A 39 5.99 -18.89 24.08
N GLN A 40 6.02 -20.22 24.08
CA GLN A 40 6.18 -21.03 25.28
C GLN A 40 7.56 -20.80 25.92
N ALA A 41 8.60 -20.66 25.08
CA ALA A 41 9.96 -20.33 25.49
C ALA A 41 10.71 -19.59 24.38
N GLY A 42 11.61 -18.67 24.76
CA GLY A 42 12.36 -17.87 23.80
C GLY A 42 11.45 -16.88 23.06
N THR A 43 11.82 -16.55 21.81
CA THR A 43 11.11 -15.58 20.96
C THR A 43 10.54 -16.22 19.70
N THR A 44 10.56 -17.55 19.60
CA THR A 44 10.06 -18.27 18.43
C THR A 44 9.39 -19.54 18.86
N ASP A 45 8.20 -19.79 18.34
CA ASP A 45 7.44 -20.99 18.65
C ASP A 45 6.48 -21.36 17.51
N ASP A 46 5.93 -22.57 17.59
CA ASP A 46 5.03 -23.13 16.60
C ASP A 46 3.61 -23.24 17.17
N LEU A 47 2.65 -22.66 16.45
CA LEU A 47 1.22 -22.85 16.72
C LEU A 47 0.66 -23.94 15.79
N ASP A 48 0.36 -25.09 16.37
CA ASP A 48 -0.19 -26.27 15.71
C ASP A 48 -1.70 -26.38 15.78
N GLY A 49 -2.28 -25.83 16.85
CA GLY A 49 -3.69 -26.01 17.11
C GLY A 49 -4.34 -24.88 17.88
N ILE A 50 -5.60 -24.64 17.54
CA ILE A 50 -6.46 -23.72 18.25
C ILE A 50 -7.63 -24.51 18.78
N VAL A 51 -7.69 -24.67 20.10
CA VAL A 51 -8.77 -25.42 20.74
C VAL A 51 -10.06 -24.62 20.60
N THR A 52 -11.12 -25.28 20.10
CA THR A 52 -12.42 -24.64 19.84
C THR A 52 -13.29 -24.45 21.07
N THR A 53 -13.02 -25.18 22.17
CA THR A 53 -13.79 -25.07 23.40
C THR A 53 -13.53 -23.73 24.09
N GLY A 54 -14.61 -23.01 24.43
CA GLY A 54 -14.53 -21.75 25.19
C GLY A 54 -14.62 -20.49 24.33
N ILE A 55 -14.83 -20.62 23.02
CA ILE A 55 -15.08 -19.50 22.12
C ILE A 55 -16.59 -19.30 22.00
N ASP A 56 -17.06 -18.06 22.17
CA ASP A 56 -18.44 -17.68 21.91
C ASP A 56 -18.74 -17.82 20.42
N ALA A 57 -19.36 -18.94 20.05
CA ALA A 57 -19.73 -19.29 18.70
C ALA A 57 -21.17 -19.82 18.64
N PRO A 58 -21.80 -19.88 17.45
CA PRO A 58 -23.02 -20.65 17.24
C PRO A 58 -22.83 -22.09 17.75
N GLY A 59 -23.91 -22.79 18.14
CA GLY A 59 -23.85 -24.00 18.98
C GLY A 59 -23.00 -25.19 18.49
N ASP A 60 -22.45 -25.17 17.29
CA ASP A 60 -21.53 -26.16 16.70
C ASP A 60 -20.12 -25.62 16.41
N ALA A 61 -19.83 -24.39 16.86
CA ALA A 61 -18.62 -23.61 16.60
C ALA A 61 -18.39 -23.21 15.12
N ASP A 62 -19.27 -23.57 14.20
CA ASP A 62 -19.12 -23.22 12.80
C ASP A 62 -19.21 -21.69 12.62
N GLY A 63 -18.26 -21.13 11.87
CA GLY A 63 -18.12 -19.68 11.72
C GLY A 63 -17.51 -18.95 12.92
N ALA A 64 -17.00 -19.66 13.94
CA ALA A 64 -16.25 -19.01 15.02
C ALA A 64 -15.05 -18.23 14.45
N GLU A 65 -14.83 -17.00 14.90
CA GLU A 65 -13.81 -16.12 14.37
C GLU A 65 -12.84 -15.67 15.46
N LEU A 66 -11.54 -15.72 15.15
CA LEU A 66 -10.48 -15.17 15.99
C LEU A 66 -9.52 -14.30 15.19
N TRP A 67 -8.92 -13.35 15.89
CA TRP A 67 -7.86 -12.49 15.41
C TRP A 67 -6.60 -12.75 16.22
N LEU A 68 -5.55 -13.19 15.57
CA LEU A 68 -4.28 -13.56 16.18
C LEU A 68 -3.23 -12.49 15.87
N MET A 69 -2.40 -12.17 16.86
CA MET A 69 -1.19 -11.38 16.71
C MET A 69 -0.08 -12.04 17.54
N ALA A 70 1.18 -11.98 17.10
CA ALA A 70 2.29 -12.43 17.94
C ALA A 70 2.49 -11.46 19.12
N ASP A 71 2.97 -11.95 20.26
CA ASP A 71 3.40 -11.07 21.34
C ASP A 71 4.62 -10.23 20.92
N SER A 72 4.79 -9.09 21.56
CA SER A 72 5.85 -8.15 21.20
C SER A 72 7.23 -8.78 21.34
N GLY A 73 7.93 -8.96 20.22
CA GLY A 73 9.26 -9.56 20.16
C GLY A 73 9.25 -11.05 19.81
N ASP A 74 8.06 -11.68 19.74
CA ASP A 74 7.90 -13.07 19.35
C ASP A 74 7.68 -13.21 17.83
N THR A 75 8.06 -14.38 17.32
CA THR A 75 7.72 -14.88 15.98
C THR A 75 7.03 -16.22 16.12
N ILE A 76 5.75 -16.29 15.78
CA ILE A 76 4.93 -17.49 15.92
C ILE A 76 4.68 -18.09 14.53
N THR A 77 5.10 -19.33 14.31
CA THR A 77 4.80 -20.04 13.07
C THR A 77 3.47 -20.78 13.21
N ILE A 78 2.43 -20.28 12.54
CA ILE A 78 1.16 -20.99 12.38
C ILE A 78 1.40 -22.14 11.39
N ARG A 79 1.44 -23.38 11.89
CA ARG A 79 1.80 -24.54 11.08
C ARG A 79 0.59 -25.14 10.39
N HIS A 80 0.72 -25.31 9.08
CA HIS A 80 -0.33 -25.91 8.27
C HIS A 80 -0.50 -27.39 8.60
N ASN A 81 -1.73 -27.79 8.92
CA ASN A 81 -2.22 -29.17 9.01
C ASN A 81 -1.40 -30.10 9.92
N ARG A 82 -0.98 -29.62 11.09
CA ARG A 82 -0.21 -30.44 12.06
C ARG A 82 -1.07 -31.34 12.94
N ASN A 83 -2.36 -31.02 13.05
CA ASN A 83 -3.33 -31.79 13.83
C ASN A 83 -4.47 -32.30 12.92
N ALA A 84 -4.13 -32.92 11.79
CA ALA A 84 -5.10 -33.44 10.82
C ALA A 84 -6.19 -34.28 11.49
N ALA A 85 -7.44 -34.08 11.08
CA ALA A 85 -8.64 -34.70 11.65
C ALA A 85 -8.90 -34.38 13.14
N ALA A 86 -8.25 -33.39 13.75
CA ALA A 86 -8.61 -32.89 15.08
C ALA A 86 -9.43 -31.59 14.96
N THR A 87 -10.32 -31.34 15.94
CA THR A 87 -11.12 -30.09 16.03
C THR A 87 -10.29 -28.83 16.21
N LYS A 88 -8.98 -28.97 16.42
CA LYS A 88 -8.03 -27.87 16.59
C LYS A 88 -7.15 -27.63 15.38
N ASN A 89 -7.35 -28.37 14.29
CA ASN A 89 -6.50 -28.29 13.11
C ASN A 89 -6.48 -26.88 12.53
N ILE A 90 -5.36 -26.50 11.91
CA ILE A 90 -5.20 -25.20 11.27
C ILE A 90 -4.82 -25.41 9.81
N LEU A 91 -5.60 -24.83 8.91
CA LEU A 91 -5.41 -24.84 7.47
C LEU A 91 -5.11 -23.43 7.00
N THR A 92 -4.00 -23.28 6.28
CA THR A 92 -3.61 -22.03 5.61
C THR A 92 -3.99 -22.09 4.13
N ALA A 93 -4.43 -20.97 3.56
CA ALA A 93 -4.83 -20.89 2.16
C ALA A 93 -3.71 -21.30 1.16
N SER A 94 -2.44 -21.09 1.53
CA SER A 94 -1.28 -21.43 0.70
C SER A 94 -0.85 -22.91 0.79
N GLY A 95 -1.44 -23.69 1.69
CA GLY A 95 -0.97 -25.05 1.99
C GLY A 95 0.39 -25.11 2.69
N SER A 96 0.95 -23.96 3.09
CA SER A 96 2.25 -23.82 3.75
C SER A 96 2.11 -23.09 5.09
N SER A 97 3.02 -23.34 6.03
CA SER A 97 3.03 -22.62 7.31
C SER A 97 3.21 -21.11 7.12
N LEU A 98 2.63 -20.32 8.03
CA LEU A 98 2.66 -18.86 8.04
C LEU A 98 3.42 -18.37 9.27
N ALA A 99 4.46 -17.56 9.09
CA ALA A 99 5.16 -16.91 10.21
C ALA A 99 4.50 -15.57 10.55
N MET A 100 4.05 -15.43 11.79
CA MET A 100 3.46 -14.23 12.37
C MET A 100 4.46 -13.52 13.27
N SER A 101 4.82 -12.28 12.95
CA SER A 101 5.72 -11.46 13.75
C SER A 101 5.38 -9.97 13.63
N GLY A 102 5.93 -9.17 14.55
CA GLY A 102 5.68 -7.72 14.59
C GLY A 102 4.19 -7.41 14.75
N ASN A 103 3.67 -6.51 13.91
CA ASN A 103 2.26 -6.09 13.94
C ASN A 103 1.38 -6.88 12.97
N MET A 104 1.82 -8.07 12.54
CA MET A 104 1.01 -8.90 11.66
C MET A 104 -0.23 -9.40 12.40
N LEU A 105 -1.39 -9.06 11.86
CA LEU A 105 -2.68 -9.53 12.34
C LEU A 105 -3.18 -10.63 11.39
N VAL A 106 -3.65 -11.73 11.97
CA VAL A 106 -4.12 -12.90 11.22
C VAL A 106 -5.56 -13.20 11.61
N ARG A 107 -6.46 -13.27 10.63
CA ARG A 107 -7.83 -13.72 10.85
C ARG A 107 -7.91 -15.24 10.65
N VAL A 108 -8.51 -15.93 11.61
CA VAL A 108 -8.85 -17.35 11.48
C VAL A 108 -10.33 -17.57 11.71
N VAL A 109 -10.93 -18.43 10.88
CA VAL A 109 -12.36 -18.78 10.96
C VAL A 109 -12.48 -20.29 11.06
N TYR A 110 -13.24 -20.79 12.03
CA TYR A 110 -13.51 -22.20 12.16
C TYR A 110 -14.59 -22.64 11.18
N ASN A 111 -14.34 -23.74 10.49
CA ASN A 111 -15.29 -24.36 9.59
C ASN A 111 -15.37 -25.86 9.86
N ILE A 112 -16.55 -26.34 10.24
CA ILE A 112 -16.75 -27.73 10.64
C ILE A 112 -16.66 -28.70 9.45
N ALA A 113 -16.87 -28.24 8.22
CA ALA A 113 -16.95 -29.07 7.02
C ALA A 113 -15.61 -29.30 6.31
N LEU A 114 -14.53 -28.60 6.69
CA LEU A 114 -13.25 -28.64 5.94
C LEU A 114 -12.29 -29.76 6.35
N ASP A 115 -12.55 -30.46 7.44
CA ASP A 115 -11.82 -31.65 7.89
C ASP A 115 -12.81 -32.60 8.59
N THR A 116 -12.38 -33.83 8.89
CA THR A 116 -13.18 -34.89 9.53
C THR A 116 -13.86 -34.42 10.81
N ASN A 117 -13.23 -33.50 11.55
CA ASN A 117 -13.74 -32.91 12.78
C ASN A 117 -13.76 -31.38 12.76
N GLY A 118 -13.71 -30.76 11.57
CA GLY A 118 -13.57 -29.32 11.39
C GLY A 118 -12.13 -28.79 11.51
N ALA A 119 -11.90 -27.56 11.04
CA ALA A 119 -10.60 -26.92 11.07
C ALA A 119 -10.72 -25.38 11.10
N TRP A 120 -9.69 -24.73 11.63
CA TRP A 120 -9.48 -23.29 11.51
C TRP A 120 -8.86 -22.96 10.17
N VAL A 121 -9.46 -22.04 9.42
CA VAL A 121 -8.92 -21.54 8.16
C VAL A 121 -8.28 -20.19 8.41
N VAL A 122 -7.02 -20.04 8.01
CA VAL A 122 -6.34 -18.76 7.94
C VAL A 122 -6.77 -18.06 6.65
N GLU A 123 -7.59 -17.02 6.77
CA GLU A 123 -8.19 -16.33 5.62
C GLU A 123 -7.41 -15.09 5.17
N ASP A 124 -6.75 -14.39 6.10
CA ASP A 124 -6.00 -13.18 5.75
C ASP A 124 -4.85 -12.94 6.73
N ALA A 125 -3.64 -12.79 6.19
CA ALA A 125 -2.50 -12.24 6.90
C ALA A 125 -2.34 -10.79 6.43
N VAL A 126 -3.01 -9.85 7.12
CA VAL A 126 -3.05 -8.43 6.73
C VAL A 126 -1.74 -7.67 7.02
N GLY A 127 -0.60 -8.38 7.03
CA GLY A 127 0.73 -7.80 7.32
C GLY A 127 1.53 -7.34 6.11
N SER A 128 1.10 -7.62 4.87
CA SER A 128 2.01 -7.45 3.71
C SER A 128 1.40 -6.81 2.45
N LEU A 129 0.09 -6.53 2.39
CA LEU A 129 -0.54 -6.19 1.10
C LEU A 129 -1.24 -4.82 1.00
N TYR A 130 -1.31 -4.03 2.08
CA TYR A 130 -1.89 -2.69 1.98
C TYR A 130 -0.80 -1.61 1.81
N LEU A 131 -1.03 -0.66 0.90
CA LEU A 131 -0.48 0.68 1.06
C LEU A 131 -0.96 1.18 2.43
N LEU A 132 -0.04 1.47 3.35
CA LEU A 132 -0.38 2.14 4.60
C LEU A 132 -1.04 3.48 4.25
N ALA A 133 -1.90 3.99 5.13
CA ALA A 133 -2.54 5.30 4.95
C ALA A 133 -1.54 6.47 4.77
N THR A 134 -0.26 6.25 5.11
CA THR A 134 0.85 7.18 4.88
C THR A 134 1.49 7.07 3.48
N GLY A 135 1.00 6.18 2.62
CA GLY A 135 1.60 5.85 1.31
C GLY A 135 2.82 4.93 1.40
N GLY A 136 3.29 4.58 2.60
CA GLY A 136 4.36 3.59 2.78
C GLY A 136 3.83 2.16 2.70
N ARG A 137 4.65 1.20 2.30
CA ARG A 137 4.44 -0.22 2.66
C ARG A 137 5.37 -0.57 3.81
N ALA A 138 4.97 -1.52 4.66
CA ALA A 138 5.91 -2.16 5.58
C ALA A 138 7.08 -2.73 4.78
N GLY A 139 8.31 -2.29 5.09
CA GLY A 139 9.53 -2.72 4.40
C GLY A 139 9.95 -1.89 3.17
N SER A 140 9.27 -0.80 2.80
CA SER A 140 9.74 0.07 1.71
C SER A 140 10.84 1.02 2.21
N THR A 141 12.04 0.87 1.68
CA THR A 141 13.15 1.81 1.88
C THR A 141 13.08 2.89 0.80
N SER A 142 12.46 4.02 1.13
CA SER A 142 12.69 5.33 0.47
C SER A 142 12.26 5.51 -0.99
N GLN A 143 11.70 4.51 -1.66
CA GLN A 143 11.26 4.62 -3.07
C GLN A 143 9.88 3.98 -3.28
N ALA A 144 9.12 4.50 -4.25
CA ALA A 144 7.90 3.86 -4.72
C ALA A 144 8.28 2.52 -5.38
N GLN A 145 7.60 1.43 -5.01
CA GLN A 145 7.86 0.13 -5.62
C GLN A 145 7.35 0.09 -7.07
N ASP A 146 7.93 -0.81 -7.85
CA ASP A 146 7.49 -1.16 -9.21
C ASP A 146 5.98 -1.52 -9.20
N PHE A 147 5.18 -0.79 -9.98
CA PHE A 147 3.73 -1.03 -10.15
C PHE A 147 3.43 -2.10 -11.20
N GLY A 148 4.43 -2.89 -11.58
CA GLY A 148 4.34 -3.92 -12.61
C GLY A 148 4.10 -3.34 -14.00
N SER A 149 3.71 -4.20 -14.94
CA SER A 149 3.53 -3.84 -16.34
C SER A 149 2.39 -2.85 -16.62
N THR A 150 1.50 -2.63 -15.65
CA THR A 150 0.37 -1.69 -15.77
C THR A 150 0.73 -0.26 -15.41
N GLY A 151 1.85 -0.05 -14.70
CA GLY A 151 2.32 1.27 -14.28
C GLY A 151 1.37 2.01 -13.33
N ILE A 152 1.57 3.33 -13.23
CA ILE A 152 0.75 4.25 -12.44
C ILE A 152 -0.29 4.91 -13.35
N LYS A 153 -1.57 4.78 -13.01
CA LYS A 153 -2.65 5.60 -13.58
C LYS A 153 -2.91 6.75 -12.61
N ALA A 154 -2.67 7.98 -13.05
CA ALA A 154 -2.89 9.18 -12.24
C ALA A 154 -3.50 10.28 -13.10
N ASP A 155 -4.54 10.93 -12.57
CA ASP A 155 -5.07 12.16 -13.15
C ASP A 155 -4.18 13.36 -12.77
N ALA A 156 -3.66 13.35 -11.54
CA ALA A 156 -2.77 14.38 -11.02
C ALA A 156 -1.54 13.75 -10.33
N ILE A 157 -0.37 14.29 -10.63
CA ILE A 157 0.89 13.99 -9.93
C ILE A 157 1.31 15.27 -9.21
N ALA A 158 1.15 15.32 -7.90
CA ALA A 158 1.47 16.48 -7.07
C ALA A 158 2.86 16.34 -6.44
N GLU A 159 3.59 17.45 -6.32
CA GLU A 159 4.82 17.48 -5.52
C GLU A 159 4.47 17.37 -4.02
N SER A 160 5.24 16.57 -3.28
CA SER A 160 5.02 16.44 -1.84
C SER A 160 5.68 17.57 -1.05
N THR A 161 6.81 18.07 -1.54
CA THR A 161 7.58 19.14 -0.90
C THR A 161 7.44 20.39 -1.76
N PRO A 162 6.96 21.52 -1.20
CA PRO A 162 6.79 22.75 -1.97
C PRO A 162 8.09 23.17 -2.69
N ALA A 163 7.97 23.51 -3.97
CA ALA A 163 9.04 23.98 -4.84
C ALA A 163 10.17 22.96 -5.13
N ALA A 164 9.99 21.68 -4.79
CA ALA A 164 10.94 20.63 -5.16
C ALA A 164 10.78 20.19 -6.62
N GLY A 165 9.57 20.33 -7.17
CA GLY A 165 9.20 19.82 -8.47
C GLY A 165 8.97 18.30 -8.49
N VAL A 166 8.56 17.81 -9.65
CA VAL A 166 8.45 16.38 -9.96
C VAL A 166 9.43 16.08 -11.09
N THR A 167 10.41 15.21 -10.84
CA THR A 167 11.35 14.74 -11.87
C THR A 167 10.77 13.52 -12.54
N ILE A 168 10.64 13.56 -13.87
CA ILE A 168 10.20 12.43 -14.69
C ILE A 168 11.27 12.18 -15.75
N ASP A 169 11.87 11.00 -15.73
CA ASP A 169 12.86 10.60 -16.72
C ASP A 169 12.16 10.02 -17.96
N SER A 170 12.73 10.29 -19.14
CA SER A 170 12.39 9.63 -20.39
C SER A 170 10.90 9.68 -20.74
N VAL A 171 10.30 10.87 -20.57
CA VAL A 171 8.88 11.12 -20.86
C VAL A 171 8.57 10.83 -22.33
N LEU A 172 7.64 9.88 -22.56
CA LEU A 172 7.02 9.63 -23.86
C LEU A 172 5.55 10.05 -23.83
N LEU A 173 5.20 11.02 -24.67
CA LEU A 173 3.82 11.52 -24.81
C LEU A 173 3.20 10.90 -26.07
N LYS A 174 2.07 10.22 -25.92
CA LYS A 174 1.44 9.47 -27.02
C LYS A 174 0.17 10.12 -27.60
N ASP A 175 -0.57 10.87 -26.77
CA ASP A 175 -1.97 11.21 -27.09
C ASP A 175 -2.21 12.69 -27.41
N GLY A 176 -1.21 13.41 -27.92
CA GLY A 176 -1.41 14.75 -28.49
C GLY A 176 -0.35 15.78 -28.13
N PHE A 177 -0.77 16.85 -27.43
CA PHE A 177 0.04 18.04 -27.17
C PHE A 177 0.37 18.22 -25.68
N VAL A 178 1.39 19.02 -25.39
CA VAL A 178 1.70 19.49 -24.03
C VAL A 178 0.99 20.80 -23.78
N GLY A 179 0.04 20.81 -22.86
CA GLY A 179 -0.52 22.04 -22.32
C GLY A 179 0.40 22.61 -21.24
N MET A 180 0.80 23.88 -21.39
CA MET A 180 1.61 24.59 -20.40
C MET A 180 0.86 25.82 -19.92
N ALA A 181 0.77 26.01 -18.60
CA ALA A 181 0.23 27.24 -18.03
C ALA A 181 1.24 28.37 -18.15
N GLU A 182 0.77 29.58 -18.44
CA GLU A 182 1.59 30.80 -18.39
C GLU A 182 2.15 31.02 -17.00
N ILE A 183 3.43 31.37 -16.94
CA ILE A 183 4.12 31.69 -15.70
C ILE A 183 4.91 32.99 -15.83
N SER A 184 5.26 33.60 -14.70
CA SER A 184 6.30 34.62 -14.67
C SER A 184 7.65 34.02 -15.10
N THR A 185 8.55 34.84 -15.64
CA THR A 185 9.93 34.41 -15.90
C THR A 185 10.51 33.76 -14.65
N PRO A 186 10.90 32.47 -14.70
CA PRO A 186 11.55 31.80 -13.59
C PRO A 186 12.90 32.45 -13.26
N SER A 187 13.36 32.30 -12.02
CA SER A 187 14.73 32.66 -11.65
C SER A 187 15.77 31.90 -12.49
N THR A 188 16.98 32.44 -12.54
CA THR A 188 18.12 31.83 -13.25
C THR A 188 18.28 30.35 -12.85
N PRO A 189 18.20 29.40 -13.80
CA PRO A 189 18.36 28.00 -13.49
C PRO A 189 19.81 27.68 -13.09
N SER A 190 20.00 26.55 -12.40
CA SER A 190 21.34 26.00 -12.17
C SER A 190 22.08 25.75 -13.49
N ALA A 191 23.42 25.69 -13.42
CA ALA A 191 24.26 25.38 -14.57
C ALA A 191 23.74 24.19 -15.37
N ASN A 192 23.80 24.29 -16.71
CA ASN A 192 23.43 23.24 -17.67
C ASN A 192 21.96 22.84 -17.72
N ASN A 193 21.06 23.60 -17.11
CA ASN A 193 19.62 23.39 -17.24
C ASN A 193 19.01 24.40 -18.21
N LEU A 194 18.33 23.88 -19.25
CA LEU A 194 17.45 24.67 -20.11
C LEU A 194 16.05 24.70 -19.48
N ARG A 195 15.46 25.89 -19.35
CA ARG A 195 14.04 26.02 -19.03
C ARG A 195 13.29 26.47 -20.28
N ILE A 196 12.21 25.77 -20.60
CA ILE A 196 11.26 26.16 -21.63
C ILE A 196 9.94 26.47 -20.93
N PHE A 197 9.38 27.65 -21.14
CA PHE A 197 8.10 28.03 -20.52
C PHE A 197 7.34 29.07 -21.36
N PRO A 198 6.00 29.09 -21.29
CA PRO A 198 5.20 30.17 -21.83
C PRO A 198 5.15 31.37 -20.86
N ARG A 199 5.20 32.58 -21.40
CA ARG A 199 5.07 33.84 -20.66
C ARG A 199 4.08 34.77 -21.37
N ALA A 200 3.20 35.41 -20.62
CA ALA A 200 2.39 36.52 -21.14
C ALA A 200 3.24 37.79 -21.30
N ASN A 201 3.16 38.43 -22.46
CA ASN A 201 3.79 39.73 -22.74
C ASN A 201 2.76 40.67 -23.40
N GLY A 202 2.06 41.46 -22.59
CA GLY A 202 0.95 42.29 -23.05
C GLY A 202 -0.18 41.44 -23.63
N SER A 203 -0.52 41.66 -24.90
CA SER A 203 -1.52 40.87 -25.63
C SER A 203 -0.92 39.67 -26.37
N ASN A 204 0.29 39.22 -26.02
CA ASN A 204 0.95 38.07 -26.65
C ASN A 204 1.28 36.98 -25.63
N ILE A 205 1.45 35.75 -26.13
CA ILE A 205 2.03 34.61 -25.42
C ILE A 205 3.37 34.29 -26.08
N GLU A 206 4.44 34.21 -25.30
CA GLU A 206 5.79 33.91 -25.77
C GLU A 206 6.24 32.54 -25.28
N LEU A 207 6.80 31.69 -26.14
CA LEU A 207 7.57 30.52 -25.72
C LEU A 207 9.03 30.91 -25.56
N ILE A 208 9.58 30.73 -24.37
CA ILE A 208 10.92 31.23 -24.02
C ILE A 208 11.82 30.06 -23.63
N ALA A 209 13.04 30.08 -24.15
CA ALA A 209 14.17 29.34 -23.60
C ALA A 209 14.97 30.26 -22.67
N LEU A 210 15.16 29.85 -21.42
CA LEU A 210 16.02 30.53 -20.45
C LEU A 210 17.26 29.67 -20.19
N SER A 211 18.43 30.23 -20.47
CA SER A 211 19.72 29.58 -20.23
C SER A 211 20.09 29.58 -18.75
N SER A 212 21.11 28.79 -18.39
CA SER A 212 21.68 28.79 -17.03
C SER A 212 22.40 30.08 -16.64
N THR A 213 22.65 31.00 -17.57
CA THR A 213 23.18 32.34 -17.25
C THR A 213 22.08 33.39 -17.08
N GLY A 214 20.82 32.99 -17.24
CA GLY A 214 19.67 33.89 -17.16
C GLY A 214 19.40 34.63 -18.48
N ALA A 215 20.08 34.27 -19.57
CA ALA A 215 19.80 34.83 -20.88
C ALA A 215 18.49 34.24 -21.43
N GLU A 216 17.57 35.11 -21.85
CA GLU A 216 16.31 34.72 -22.47
C GLU A 216 16.45 34.66 -24.01
N CYS A 217 15.85 33.64 -24.61
CA CYS A 217 15.63 33.54 -26.04
C CYS A 217 14.12 33.33 -26.27
N VAL A 218 13.48 34.30 -26.93
CA VAL A 218 12.08 34.14 -27.37
C VAL A 218 12.08 33.26 -28.60
N ILE A 219 11.58 32.03 -28.45
CA ILE A 219 11.49 31.04 -29.52
C ILE A 219 10.33 31.38 -30.46
N CYS A 220 9.19 31.75 -29.90
CA CYS A 220 8.03 32.20 -30.67
C CYS A 220 7.17 33.19 -29.87
N THR A 221 6.44 34.03 -30.60
CA THR A 221 5.44 34.95 -30.06
C THR A 221 4.12 34.70 -30.78
N LEU A 222 3.07 34.51 -30.01
CA LEU A 222 1.71 34.31 -30.50
C LEU A 222 0.83 35.47 -30.02
N ALA A 223 0.11 36.12 -30.92
CA ALA A 223 -0.85 37.14 -30.54
C ALA A 223 -2.09 36.51 -29.87
N ASN A 224 -2.43 36.98 -28.68
CA ASN A 224 -3.61 36.58 -27.90
C ASN A 224 -4.86 37.36 -28.39
N GLY A 225 -5.21 37.18 -29.67
CA GLY A 225 -6.27 37.91 -30.37
C GLY A 225 -6.77 37.21 -31.65
N ALA A 226 -7.70 37.84 -32.39
CA ALA A 226 -8.26 37.28 -33.62
C ALA A 226 -7.18 37.07 -34.69
N ALA A 227 -7.08 35.84 -35.20
CA ALA A 227 -5.96 35.31 -35.96
C ALA A 227 -5.54 36.13 -37.20
N PRO A 228 -4.35 36.77 -37.21
CA PRO A 228 -3.55 36.89 -38.41
C PRO A 228 -2.71 35.61 -38.60
N ALA A 229 -2.08 35.45 -39.76
CA ALA A 229 -1.14 34.35 -40.00
C ALA A 229 -0.03 34.36 -38.93
N ASN A 230 0.09 33.29 -38.16
CA ASN A 230 1.16 33.13 -37.17
C ASN A 230 2.50 33.09 -37.91
N ILE A 231 3.35 34.09 -37.72
CA ILE A 231 4.72 34.11 -38.25
C ILE A 231 5.64 33.57 -37.15
N LEU A 232 6.21 32.39 -37.38
CA LEU A 232 7.30 31.88 -36.56
C LEU A 232 8.61 32.54 -37.02
N THR A 233 9.08 33.53 -36.27
CA THR A 233 10.39 34.14 -36.50
C THR A 233 11.43 33.37 -35.70
N LEU A 234 12.19 32.49 -36.36
CA LEU A 234 13.37 31.88 -35.77
C LEU A 234 14.52 32.89 -35.83
N ASN A 235 14.87 33.46 -34.68
CA ASN A 235 16.02 34.36 -34.59
C ASN A 235 17.31 33.55 -34.76
N TRP A 236 18.12 33.93 -35.76
CA TRP A 236 19.53 33.60 -35.95
C TRP A 236 19.95 32.17 -35.54
N ILE A 237 19.97 31.24 -36.50
CA ILE A 237 20.63 29.94 -36.36
C ILE A 237 22.04 30.12 -36.96
N GLU A 238 23.06 30.16 -36.10
CA GLU A 238 24.48 30.13 -36.50
C GLU A 238 25.01 28.70 -36.45
#